data_AF-A0A2E9LN25-F1
#
_entry.id   AF-A0A2E9LN25-F1
#
_cell.length_a   1.000
_cell.length_b   1.000
_cell.length_c   1.000
_cell.angle_alpha   90.00
_cell.angle_beta   90.00
_cell.angle_gamma   90.00
#
_symmetry.space_group_name_H-M   'P 1'
#
loop_
_entity.id
_entity.type
_entity.pdbx_description
1 polymer ?
#
loop_
_entity_poly.entity_id
_entity_poly.type
_entity_poly.pdbx_seq_one_letter_code
_entity_poly.pdbx_strand_id
1 'polypeptide(L)'
;MSLVRLVTENVKPSRALWVPFPFGRPLGPPNRPETQLDVLRRTLALVDEPSGPTIQDYPDDLEEEQMEEMAWSCPVTFPSVVPETESAALTLQLKQEAQLLKPWFDEGLRKRGRTEVGTSGKGADNIDEMLGILARFAVDGDMAVPDGYAHPMPQLLRYITDDVRDFYNEAAISKPGAAFPSPTDLLEWFFLTTVAGDVLYQIRDRLRAADMLVLMAKGLEDEEIDSRLSLLSGTTNSLSEGLLREPEVSRELLHKSAEVFQADQPNRLSWTIVPIAMRDRHSERTDAKGISPV
;
A
#
# COMPACT_ATOMS: atom_id res chain seq x y z
N MET A 1 22.79 -1.39 14.12
CA MET A 1 21.65 -0.65 14.71
C MET A 1 20.45 -1.56 14.73
N SER A 2 19.62 -1.48 15.77
CA SER A 2 18.39 -2.28 15.89
C SER A 2 17.22 -1.43 16.33
N LEU A 3 16.07 -1.68 15.70
CA LEU A 3 14.80 -0.99 15.89
C LEU A 3 13.82 -1.78 16.77
N VAL A 4 14.10 -3.07 17.00
CA VAL A 4 13.22 -3.96 17.76
C VAL A 4 14.04 -4.65 18.85
N ARG A 5 13.94 -4.15 20.08
CA ARG A 5 14.75 -4.62 21.22
C ARG A 5 14.62 -6.13 21.44
N LEU A 6 13.38 -6.61 21.53
CA LEU A 6 13.06 -8.03 21.76
C LEU A 6 13.72 -8.97 20.74
N VAL A 7 13.75 -8.59 19.47
CA VAL A 7 14.41 -9.38 18.42
C VAL A 7 15.93 -9.41 18.64
N THR A 8 16.51 -8.27 19.01
CA THR A 8 17.96 -8.10 19.24
C THR A 8 18.44 -8.95 20.41
N GLU A 9 17.69 -8.94 21.51
CA GLU A 9 18.00 -9.72 22.71
C GLU A 9 17.94 -11.24 22.43
N ASN A 10 17.01 -11.68 21.58
CA ASN A 10 16.88 -13.08 21.18
C ASN A 10 17.98 -13.53 20.21
N VAL A 11 18.33 -12.69 19.23
CA VAL A 11 19.34 -13.00 18.21
C VAL A 11 20.77 -12.94 18.77
N LYS A 12 21.00 -12.20 19.86
CA LYS A 12 22.31 -12.03 20.52
C LYS A 12 23.43 -11.68 19.53
N PRO A 13 23.27 -10.62 18.72
CA PRO A 13 24.32 -10.19 17.81
C PRO A 13 25.57 -9.81 18.61
N SER A 14 26.74 -9.95 17.99
CA SER A 14 28.02 -9.63 18.65
C SER A 14 28.03 -8.22 19.24
N ARG A 15 27.50 -7.24 18.50
CA ARG A 15 27.32 -5.84 18.90
C ARG A 15 26.06 -5.26 18.28
N ALA A 16 25.28 -4.51 19.05
CA ALA A 16 24.16 -3.74 18.53
C ALA A 16 23.98 -2.42 19.30
N LEU A 17 23.71 -1.35 18.56
CA LEU A 17 23.13 -0.13 19.11
C LEU A 17 21.61 -0.25 19.00
N TRP A 18 20.91 -0.24 20.13
CA TRP A 18 19.47 -0.06 20.18
C TRP A 18 19.16 1.43 20.05
N VAL A 19 18.21 1.76 19.18
CA VAL A 19 17.80 3.15 18.94
C VAL A 19 16.28 3.29 19.13
N PRO A 20 15.80 4.36 19.77
CA PRO A 20 14.38 4.58 20.03
C PRO A 20 13.66 5.21 18.82
N PHE A 21 14.00 4.80 17.59
CA PHE A 21 13.44 5.37 16.38
C PHE A 21 12.33 4.50 15.77
N PRO A 22 11.38 5.10 15.04
CA PRO A 22 10.36 4.35 14.31
C PRO A 22 10.95 3.33 13.33
N PHE A 23 10.20 2.27 13.09
CA PHE A 23 10.61 1.21 12.16
C PHE A 23 10.89 1.78 10.75
N GLY A 24 11.99 1.36 10.12
CA GLY A 24 12.47 1.90 8.85
C GLY A 24 13.36 3.15 8.95
N ARG A 25 13.62 3.68 10.16
CA ARG A 25 14.48 4.87 10.35
C ARG A 25 15.59 4.65 11.38
N PRO A 26 16.53 3.71 11.14
CA PRO A 26 17.59 3.40 12.12
C PRO A 26 18.53 4.56 12.42
N LEU A 27 18.53 5.62 11.60
CA LEU A 27 19.36 6.82 11.78
C LEU A 27 18.63 8.00 12.43
N GLY A 28 17.34 7.85 12.77
CA GLY A 28 16.52 8.93 13.32
C GLY A 28 15.76 9.74 12.26
N PRO A 29 15.18 10.89 12.64
CA PRO A 29 14.31 11.69 11.78
C PRO A 29 15.02 12.20 10.50
N PRO A 30 14.27 12.41 9.40
CA PRO A 30 14.83 13.01 8.19
C PRO A 30 15.25 14.47 8.45
N ASN A 31 16.23 14.97 7.70
CA ASN A 31 16.76 16.34 7.79
C ASN A 31 17.33 16.73 9.18
N ARG A 32 17.73 15.74 10.00
CA ARG A 32 18.47 15.95 11.25
C ARG A 32 19.89 15.38 11.12
N PRO A 33 20.77 16.02 10.33
CA PRO A 33 22.10 15.47 10.03
C PRO A 33 22.93 15.24 11.30
N GLU A 34 22.84 16.13 12.30
CA GLU A 34 23.57 15.97 13.55
C GLU A 34 23.17 14.71 14.32
N THR A 35 21.86 14.42 14.43
CA THR A 35 21.35 13.19 15.04
C THR A 35 21.79 11.95 14.24
N GLN A 36 21.67 11.99 12.91
CA GLN A 36 22.04 10.89 12.03
C GLN A 36 23.55 10.58 12.12
N LEU A 37 24.39 11.62 12.17
CA LEU A 37 25.83 11.50 12.35
C LEU A 37 26.19 10.98 13.75
N ASP A 38 25.49 11.39 14.80
CA ASP A 38 25.72 10.88 16.15
C ASP A 38 25.41 9.38 16.26
N VAL A 39 24.26 8.96 15.71
CA VAL A 39 23.86 7.55 15.64
C VAL A 39 24.89 6.71 14.89
N LEU A 40 25.42 7.22 13.77
CA LEU A 40 26.49 6.56 13.02
C LEU A 40 27.77 6.45 13.83
N ARG A 41 28.22 7.53 14.47
CA ARG A 41 29.44 7.55 15.29
C ARG A 41 29.34 6.56 16.43
N ARG A 42 28.22 6.51 17.15
CA ARG A 42 28.00 5.56 18.25
C ARG A 42 27.93 4.12 17.75
N THR A 43 27.26 3.88 16.63
CA THR A 43 27.21 2.55 16.02
C THR A 43 28.61 2.05 15.66
N LEU A 44 29.47 2.92 15.10
CA LEU A 44 30.84 2.57 14.74
C LEU A 44 31.74 2.42 15.97
N ALA A 45 31.54 3.21 17.02
CA ALA A 45 32.28 3.10 18.28
C ALA A 45 32.11 1.72 18.95
N LEU A 46 31.00 1.01 18.70
CA LEU A 46 30.83 -0.35 19.20
C LEU A 46 31.90 -1.33 18.72
N VAL A 47 32.60 -1.06 17.62
CA VAL A 47 33.70 -1.90 17.12
C VAL A 47 34.80 -2.05 18.17
N ASP A 48 35.03 -1.02 18.99
CA ASP A 48 36.07 -0.98 20.01
C ASP A 48 35.65 -1.70 21.32
N GLU A 49 34.41 -2.18 21.41
CA GLU A 49 33.97 -2.94 22.58
C GLU A 49 34.72 -4.29 22.71
N PRO A 50 35.41 -4.54 23.84
CA PRO A 50 36.35 -5.65 23.99
C PRO A 50 35.68 -7.02 24.17
N SER A 51 34.37 -7.06 24.42
CA SER A 51 33.58 -8.29 24.59
C SER A 51 32.16 -8.15 24.03
N GLY A 52 31.51 -9.29 23.72
CA GLY A 52 30.12 -9.36 23.27
C GLY A 52 29.45 -10.66 23.73
N PRO A 53 28.11 -10.81 23.58
CA PRO A 53 27.16 -9.90 22.93
C PRO A 53 26.84 -8.67 23.78
N THR A 54 26.93 -7.48 23.16
CA THR A 54 26.67 -6.19 23.81
C THR A 54 25.59 -5.42 23.05
N ILE A 55 24.54 -5.02 23.78
CA ILE A 55 23.49 -4.12 23.30
C ILE A 55 23.65 -2.81 24.08
N GLN A 56 23.98 -1.72 23.38
CA GLN A 56 24.03 -0.38 23.98
C GLN A 56 22.80 0.42 23.59
N ASP A 57 22.29 1.21 24.53
CA ASP A 57 21.15 2.11 24.31
C ASP A 57 21.64 3.47 23.81
N TYR A 58 21.01 3.98 22.75
CA TYR A 58 21.17 5.36 22.34
C TYR A 58 20.44 6.28 23.35
N PRO A 59 21.05 7.39 23.81
CA PRO A 59 20.46 8.25 24.84
C PRO A 59 19.15 8.89 24.38
N ASP A 60 18.17 8.88 25.28
CA ASP A 60 16.75 9.19 25.05
C ASP A 60 16.44 10.71 25.12
N ASP A 61 17.37 11.55 24.64
CA ASP A 61 17.30 13.01 24.84
C ASP A 61 16.64 13.76 23.68
N LEU A 62 15.77 13.09 22.91
CA LEU A 62 15.03 13.74 21.83
C LEU A 62 13.62 14.05 22.31
N GLU A 63 13.34 15.33 22.54
CA GLU A 63 11.99 15.82 22.75
C GLU A 63 11.10 15.32 21.60
N GLU A 64 10.16 14.44 21.91
CA GLU A 64 9.06 14.14 21.01
C GLU A 64 8.25 15.42 20.84
N GLU A 65 8.43 16.13 19.72
CA GLU A 65 7.53 17.22 19.35
C GLU A 65 6.12 16.64 19.23
N GLN A 66 5.27 16.94 20.22
CA GLN A 66 3.85 16.58 20.21
C GLN A 66 3.20 17.22 18.98
N MET A 67 2.77 16.38 18.05
CA MET A 67 2.06 16.81 16.85
C MET A 67 0.68 17.36 17.24
N GLU A 68 0.45 18.64 16.99
CA GLU A 68 -0.91 19.18 16.98
C GLU A 68 -1.70 18.52 15.84
N GLU A 69 -2.77 17.81 16.19
CA GLU A 69 -3.76 17.26 15.26
C GLU A 69 -4.50 18.40 14.55
N MET A 70 -3.93 18.94 13.47
CA MET A 70 -4.69 19.81 12.57
C MET A 70 -5.52 18.97 11.60
N ALA A 71 -6.82 18.94 11.88
CA ALA A 71 -7.84 18.34 11.05
C ALA A 71 -7.77 18.83 9.59
N TRP A 72 -7.72 17.85 8.68
CA TRP A 72 -7.76 18.00 7.22
C TRP A 72 -9.13 18.48 6.73
N SER A 73 -9.20 19.55 5.91
CA SER A 73 -10.27 19.72 4.91
C SER A 73 -9.93 20.82 3.89
N CYS A 74 -10.19 20.55 2.60
CA CYS A 74 -10.36 21.57 1.57
C CYS A 74 -11.54 21.17 0.67
N PRO A 75 -12.65 21.93 0.64
CA PRO A 75 -13.74 21.63 -0.26
C PRO A 75 -13.47 22.29 -1.62
N VAL A 76 -13.59 21.52 -2.70
CA VAL A 76 -13.70 22.08 -4.05
C VAL A 76 -14.71 21.26 -4.86
N THR A 77 -15.59 21.96 -5.58
CA THR A 77 -16.61 21.40 -6.47
C THR A 77 -16.28 21.77 -7.91
N PHE A 78 -16.41 20.81 -8.84
CA PHE A 78 -16.22 20.99 -10.29
C PHE A 78 -17.32 20.27 -11.09
N PRO A 79 -17.57 20.68 -12.35
CA PRO A 79 -18.79 20.32 -13.08
C PRO A 79 -18.84 18.84 -13.48
N SER A 80 -20.05 18.30 -13.39
CA SER A 80 -20.41 16.92 -13.72
C SER A 80 -20.52 16.73 -15.24
N VAL A 81 -19.68 15.86 -15.79
CA VAL A 81 -20.03 15.08 -16.98
C VAL A 81 -20.70 13.82 -16.44
N VAL A 82 -21.92 13.53 -16.87
CA VAL A 82 -22.62 12.32 -16.44
C VAL A 82 -21.88 11.11 -17.04
N PRO A 83 -21.25 10.25 -16.22
CA PRO A 83 -20.54 9.08 -16.72
C PRO A 83 -21.54 8.06 -17.26
N GLU A 84 -21.21 7.40 -18.38
CA GLU A 84 -22.09 6.43 -19.03
C GLU A 84 -22.07 5.04 -18.35
N THR A 85 -20.98 4.72 -17.64
CA THR A 85 -20.79 3.45 -16.91
C THR A 85 -20.28 3.69 -15.49
N GLU A 86 -20.46 2.71 -14.61
CA GLU A 86 -19.93 2.75 -13.23
C GLU A 86 -18.40 2.83 -13.22
N SER A 87 -17.72 2.05 -14.09
CA SER A 87 -16.26 2.13 -14.25
C SER A 87 -15.78 3.48 -14.78
N ALA A 88 -16.55 4.15 -15.64
CA ALA A 88 -16.25 5.51 -16.09
C ALA A 88 -16.45 6.54 -14.97
N ALA A 89 -17.48 6.39 -14.14
CA ALA A 89 -17.70 7.22 -12.97
C ALA A 89 -16.56 7.10 -11.96
N LEU A 90 -16.16 5.86 -11.65
CA LEU A 90 -15.04 5.58 -10.76
C LEU A 90 -13.71 6.10 -11.32
N THR A 91 -13.49 5.93 -12.63
CA THR A 91 -12.31 6.51 -13.31
C THR A 91 -12.27 8.03 -13.15
N LEU A 92 -13.41 8.71 -13.34
CA LEU A 92 -13.47 10.16 -13.18
C LEU A 92 -13.16 10.59 -11.74
N GLN A 93 -13.72 9.89 -10.74
CA GLN A 93 -13.47 10.16 -9.33
C GLN A 93 -11.99 9.99 -8.96
N LEU A 94 -11.35 8.90 -9.41
CA LEU A 94 -9.93 8.67 -9.19
C LEU A 94 -9.05 9.74 -9.84
N LYS A 95 -9.37 10.16 -11.07
CA LYS A 95 -8.63 11.24 -11.75
C LYS A 95 -8.75 12.57 -11.01
N GLN A 96 -9.94 12.89 -10.49
CA GLN A 96 -10.13 14.10 -9.67
C GLN A 96 -9.30 14.04 -8.39
N GLU A 97 -9.26 12.89 -7.72
CA GLU A 97 -8.42 12.67 -6.53
C GLU A 97 -6.93 12.85 -6.87
N ALA A 98 -6.44 12.24 -7.94
CA ALA A 98 -5.05 12.36 -8.38
C ALA A 98 -4.67 13.79 -8.80
N GLN A 99 -5.59 14.54 -9.42
CA GLN A 99 -5.39 15.94 -9.79
C GLN A 99 -5.16 16.83 -8.57
N LEU A 100 -5.79 16.55 -7.43
CA LEU A 100 -5.56 17.29 -6.17
C LEU A 100 -4.16 17.04 -5.60
N LEU A 101 -3.60 15.85 -5.87
CA LEU A 101 -2.27 15.44 -5.41
C LEU A 101 -1.15 15.85 -6.36
N LYS A 102 -1.45 16.02 -7.65
CA LYS A 102 -0.47 16.29 -8.71
C LYS A 102 0.46 17.48 -8.43
N PRO A 103 0.01 18.65 -7.93
CA PRO A 103 0.92 19.76 -7.65
C PRO A 103 1.99 19.41 -6.61
N TRP A 104 1.62 18.62 -5.60
CA TRP A 104 2.55 18.18 -4.57
C TRP A 104 3.50 17.12 -5.08
N PHE A 105 2.99 16.17 -5.87
CA PHE A 105 3.84 15.21 -6.57
C PHE A 105 4.89 15.92 -7.42
N ASP A 106 4.49 16.90 -8.24
CA ASP A 106 5.38 17.59 -9.17
C ASP A 106 6.44 18.44 -8.46
N GLU A 107 6.05 19.18 -7.42
CA GLU A 107 7.01 19.93 -6.61
C GLU A 107 7.96 19.00 -5.84
N GLY A 108 7.44 17.87 -5.38
CA GLY A 108 8.23 16.80 -4.77
C GLY A 108 9.26 16.22 -5.74
N LEU A 109 8.83 15.87 -6.94
CA LEU A 109 9.66 15.34 -8.02
C LEU A 109 10.74 16.35 -8.42
N ARG A 110 10.38 17.63 -8.56
CA ARG A 110 11.34 18.71 -8.87
C ARG A 110 12.42 18.83 -7.78
N LYS A 111 12.06 18.66 -6.51
CA LYS A 111 13.00 18.72 -5.38
C LYS A 111 13.84 17.46 -5.24
N ARG A 112 13.24 16.27 -5.36
CA ARG A 112 13.92 14.97 -5.19
C ARG A 112 14.76 14.57 -6.41
N GLY A 113 14.37 15.02 -7.61
CA GLY A 113 14.99 14.65 -8.88
C GLY A 113 14.75 13.20 -9.33
N ARG A 114 13.91 12.44 -8.60
CA ARG A 114 13.56 11.04 -8.88
C ARG A 114 12.17 10.70 -8.34
N THR A 115 11.57 9.65 -8.90
CA THR A 115 10.30 9.03 -8.47
C THR A 115 10.44 7.52 -8.45
N GLU A 116 9.65 6.85 -7.61
CA GLU A 116 9.50 5.39 -7.55
C GLU A 116 8.46 4.88 -8.56
N VAL A 117 7.62 5.77 -9.11
CA VAL A 117 6.68 5.45 -10.20
C VAL A 117 7.44 5.02 -11.46
N GLY A 118 7.09 3.85 -11.99
CA GLY A 118 7.66 3.32 -13.23
C GLY A 118 7.69 1.79 -13.31
N THR A 119 7.32 1.09 -12.24
CA THR A 119 7.41 -0.36 -12.11
C THR A 119 6.48 -1.09 -13.08
N SER A 120 5.36 -0.46 -13.47
CA SER A 120 4.46 -0.98 -14.52
C SER A 120 5.04 -0.85 -15.94
N GLY A 121 6.14 -0.11 -16.12
CA GLY A 121 6.73 0.25 -17.41
C GLY A 121 6.28 1.61 -17.95
N LYS A 122 5.37 2.31 -17.26
CA LYS A 122 4.90 3.66 -17.62
C LYS A 122 5.29 4.65 -16.51
N GLY A 123 5.68 5.86 -16.90
CA GLY A 123 5.99 6.93 -15.94
C GLY A 123 4.74 7.63 -15.38
N ALA A 124 4.94 8.49 -14.37
CA ALA A 124 3.89 9.21 -13.65
C ALA A 124 2.96 10.07 -14.53
N ASP A 125 3.39 10.46 -15.73
CA ASP A 125 2.53 11.14 -16.72
C ASP A 125 1.33 10.27 -17.17
N ASN A 126 1.38 8.95 -16.93
CA ASN A 126 0.32 8.00 -17.27
C ASN A 126 -0.55 7.61 -16.06
N ILE A 127 -0.48 8.36 -14.94
CA ILE A 127 -1.24 8.04 -13.73
C ILE A 127 -2.76 7.95 -13.99
N ASP A 128 -3.29 8.82 -14.85
CA ASP A 128 -4.70 8.81 -15.26
C ASP A 128 -5.09 7.54 -16.04
N GLU A 129 -4.18 6.99 -16.85
CA GLU A 129 -4.37 5.73 -17.59
C GLU A 129 -4.36 4.54 -16.64
N MET A 130 -3.38 4.52 -15.72
CA MET A 130 -3.24 3.52 -14.66
C MET A 130 -4.51 3.44 -13.79
N LEU A 131 -5.01 4.58 -13.31
CA LEU A 131 -6.23 4.65 -12.50
C LEU A 131 -7.46 4.16 -13.27
N GLY A 132 -7.54 4.45 -14.58
CA GLY A 132 -8.60 3.93 -15.44
C GLY A 132 -8.55 2.41 -15.61
N ILE A 133 -7.36 1.82 -15.72
CA ILE A 133 -7.20 0.36 -15.77
C ILE A 133 -7.67 -0.28 -14.46
N LEU A 134 -7.24 0.28 -13.32
CA LEU A 134 -7.65 -0.22 -11.99
C LEU A 134 -9.17 -0.14 -11.82
N ALA A 135 -9.80 0.98 -12.21
CA ALA A 135 -11.25 1.14 -12.12
C ALA A 135 -12.03 0.15 -12.99
N ARG A 136 -11.64 -0.02 -14.27
CA ARG A 136 -12.30 -0.99 -15.16
C ARG A 136 -12.12 -2.43 -14.67
N PHE A 137 -10.95 -2.78 -14.17
CA PHE A 137 -10.76 -4.10 -13.58
C PHE A 137 -11.58 -4.28 -12.29
N ALA A 138 -11.63 -3.27 -11.42
CA ALA A 138 -12.36 -3.31 -10.15
C ALA A 138 -13.88 -3.44 -10.34
N VAL A 139 -14.45 -2.79 -11.35
CA VAL A 139 -15.90 -2.81 -11.61
C VAL A 139 -16.28 -3.91 -12.60
N ASP A 140 -15.64 -3.94 -13.77
CA ASP A 140 -16.05 -4.79 -14.89
C ASP A 140 -15.23 -6.08 -15.03
N GLY A 141 -14.12 -6.22 -14.29
CA GLY A 141 -13.17 -7.33 -14.48
C GLY A 141 -12.44 -7.27 -15.82
N ASP A 142 -12.40 -6.08 -16.43
CA ASP A 142 -11.78 -5.83 -17.72
C ASP A 142 -10.26 -6.08 -17.68
N MET A 143 -9.78 -6.87 -18.62
CA MET A 143 -8.37 -7.25 -18.77
C MET A 143 -7.69 -6.49 -19.91
N ALA A 144 -8.41 -5.65 -20.64
CA ALA A 144 -7.88 -4.86 -21.74
C ALA A 144 -7.00 -3.72 -21.23
N VAL A 145 -5.76 -3.70 -21.72
CA VAL A 145 -4.76 -2.67 -21.40
C VAL A 145 -4.13 -2.12 -22.68
N PRO A 146 -3.84 -0.81 -22.74
CA PRO A 146 -3.09 -0.21 -23.85
C PRO A 146 -1.69 -0.82 -24.00
N ASP A 147 -1.09 -0.64 -25.18
CA ASP A 147 0.29 -1.08 -25.42
C ASP A 147 1.31 -0.28 -24.59
N GLY A 148 2.46 -0.91 -24.33
CA GLY A 148 3.63 -0.29 -23.70
C GLY A 148 3.76 -0.49 -22.19
N TYR A 149 2.95 -1.35 -21.57
CA TYR A 149 3.19 -1.85 -20.23
C TYR A 149 4.19 -3.01 -20.22
N ALA A 150 4.97 -3.15 -19.15
CA ALA A 150 6.07 -4.11 -19.05
C ALA A 150 5.63 -5.55 -18.71
N HIS A 151 4.38 -5.73 -18.30
CA HIS A 151 3.86 -7.01 -17.81
C HIS A 151 2.48 -7.34 -18.39
N PRO A 152 2.15 -8.63 -18.59
CA PRO A 152 0.82 -9.03 -19.02
C PRO A 152 -0.19 -8.95 -17.88
N MET A 153 -1.46 -8.79 -18.21
CA MET A 153 -2.55 -9.00 -17.25
C MET A 153 -2.69 -10.49 -16.87
N PRO A 154 -3.06 -10.83 -15.62
CA PRO A 154 -3.42 -9.93 -14.51
C PRO A 154 -2.20 -9.48 -13.68
N GLN A 155 -1.00 -9.98 -13.95
CA GLN A 155 0.22 -9.67 -13.19
C GLN A 155 0.55 -8.16 -13.19
N LEU A 156 0.18 -7.47 -14.27
CA LEU A 156 0.30 -6.03 -14.42
C LEU A 156 -0.42 -5.24 -13.30
N LEU A 157 -1.54 -5.74 -12.77
CA LEU A 157 -2.31 -5.04 -11.72
C LEU A 157 -1.46 -4.73 -10.49
N ARG A 158 -0.60 -5.67 -10.09
CA ARG A 158 0.34 -5.46 -8.99
C ARG A 158 1.22 -4.23 -9.22
N TYR A 159 1.81 -4.15 -10.41
CA TYR A 159 2.76 -3.09 -10.74
C TYR A 159 2.08 -1.73 -10.94
N ILE A 160 0.86 -1.72 -11.49
CA ILE A 160 0.03 -0.51 -11.55
C ILE A 160 -0.37 -0.07 -10.13
N THR A 161 -0.73 -1.00 -9.25
CA THR A 161 -1.03 -0.72 -7.83
C THR A 161 0.17 -0.12 -7.11
N ASP A 162 1.39 -0.65 -7.33
CA ASP A 162 2.61 -0.11 -6.74
C ASP A 162 2.87 1.32 -7.27
N ASP A 163 2.81 1.55 -8.58
CA ASP A 163 3.00 2.88 -9.18
C ASP A 163 1.96 3.91 -8.70
N VAL A 164 0.69 3.52 -8.58
CA VAL A 164 -0.36 4.41 -8.05
C VAL A 164 -0.10 4.72 -6.57
N ARG A 165 0.29 3.73 -5.77
CA ARG A 165 0.60 3.96 -4.36
C ARG A 165 1.81 4.89 -4.21
N ASP A 166 2.84 4.72 -5.02
CA ASP A 166 4.03 5.56 -5.03
C ASP A 166 3.68 7.00 -5.40
N PHE A 167 2.84 7.22 -6.43
CA PHE A 167 2.34 8.54 -6.76
C PHE A 167 1.65 9.22 -5.57
N TYR A 168 0.74 8.52 -4.88
CA TYR A 168 0.00 9.06 -3.73
C TYR A 168 0.93 9.36 -2.54
N ASN A 169 1.81 8.42 -2.20
CA ASN A 169 2.74 8.57 -1.09
C ASN A 169 3.73 9.72 -1.35
N GLU A 170 4.30 9.77 -2.55
CA GLU A 170 5.21 10.84 -2.97
C GLU A 170 4.53 12.21 -2.94
N ALA A 171 3.27 12.30 -3.35
CA ALA A 171 2.49 13.53 -3.24
C ALA A 171 2.24 13.94 -1.78
N ALA A 172 1.79 13.00 -0.95
CA ALA A 172 1.48 13.23 0.46
C ALA A 172 2.70 13.74 1.25
N ILE A 173 3.86 13.11 1.03
CA ILE A 173 5.14 13.49 1.68
C ILE A 173 5.63 14.87 1.22
N SER A 174 5.25 15.30 0.01
CA SER A 174 5.70 16.57 -0.57
C SER A 174 4.83 17.77 -0.20
N LYS A 175 3.66 17.53 0.41
CA LYS A 175 2.71 18.57 0.81
C LYS A 175 3.33 19.48 1.89
N PRO A 176 3.46 20.79 1.65
CA PRO A 176 3.99 21.74 2.62
C PRO A 176 3.13 21.79 3.90
N GLY A 177 3.79 21.94 5.05
CA GLY A 177 3.12 22.13 6.34
C GLY A 177 2.57 20.84 6.98
N ALA A 178 2.71 19.68 6.34
CA ALA A 178 2.45 18.40 6.97
C ALA A 178 3.67 17.93 7.75
N ALA A 179 3.47 17.47 9.00
CA ALA A 179 4.45 16.62 9.67
C ALA A 179 4.71 15.39 8.79
N PHE A 180 5.94 14.88 8.77
CA PHE A 180 6.25 13.72 7.93
C PHE A 180 5.46 12.51 8.45
N PRO A 181 4.48 11.98 7.69
CA PRO A 181 3.63 10.90 8.19
C PRO A 181 4.46 9.63 8.40
N SER A 182 4.16 8.87 9.45
CA SER A 182 4.75 7.55 9.65
C SER A 182 4.38 6.66 8.45
N PRO A 183 5.18 5.61 8.14
CA PRO A 183 4.80 4.66 7.10
C PRO A 183 3.42 4.04 7.33
N THR A 184 3.04 3.84 8.59
CA THR A 184 1.70 3.36 8.96
C THR A 184 0.63 4.41 8.66
N ASP A 185 0.87 5.67 8.99
CA ASP A 185 -0.09 6.76 8.74
C ASP A 185 -0.34 6.93 7.24
N LEU A 186 0.70 6.77 6.40
CA LEU A 186 0.55 6.79 4.94
C LEU A 186 -0.29 5.62 4.44
N LEU A 187 -0.08 4.42 4.97
CA LEU A 187 -0.87 3.24 4.61
C LEU A 187 -2.33 3.40 5.05
N GLU A 188 -2.57 3.84 6.27
CA GLU A 188 -3.91 4.08 6.80
C GLU A 188 -4.62 5.17 6.01
N TRP A 189 -3.95 6.31 5.78
CA TRP A 189 -4.48 7.37 4.94
C TRP A 189 -4.85 6.83 3.55
N PHE A 190 -3.90 6.19 2.87
CA PHE A 190 -4.14 5.71 1.51
C PHE A 190 -5.28 4.69 1.46
N PHE A 191 -5.25 3.63 2.27
CA PHE A 191 -6.23 2.54 2.18
C PHE A 191 -7.58 2.87 2.82
N LEU A 192 -7.63 3.65 3.91
CA LEU A 192 -8.85 3.91 4.68
C LEU A 192 -9.52 5.24 4.35
N THR A 193 -8.89 6.12 3.58
CA THR A 193 -9.48 7.44 3.28
C THR A 193 -9.59 7.75 1.79
N THR A 194 -8.70 7.21 0.94
CA THR A 194 -8.69 7.54 -0.50
C THR A 194 -9.60 6.61 -1.30
N VAL A 195 -10.14 7.11 -2.41
CA VAL A 195 -10.92 6.31 -3.36
C VAL A 195 -10.02 5.25 -3.99
N ALA A 196 -8.77 5.59 -4.33
CA ALA A 196 -7.80 4.61 -4.84
C ALA A 196 -7.58 3.42 -3.89
N GLY A 197 -7.52 3.68 -2.58
CA GLY A 197 -7.45 2.63 -1.55
C GLY A 197 -8.64 1.67 -1.60
N ASP A 198 -9.85 2.18 -1.78
CA ASP A 198 -11.07 1.35 -1.91
C ASP A 198 -11.03 0.47 -3.15
N VAL A 199 -10.61 1.05 -4.27
CA VAL A 199 -10.47 0.32 -5.54
C VAL A 199 -9.49 -0.85 -5.38
N LEU A 200 -8.38 -0.68 -4.66
CA LEU A 200 -7.44 -1.77 -4.40
C LEU A 200 -8.04 -2.89 -3.55
N TYR A 201 -8.95 -2.59 -2.60
CA TYR A 201 -9.71 -3.63 -1.90
C TYR A 201 -10.64 -4.38 -2.87
N GLN A 202 -11.40 -3.68 -3.71
CA GLN A 202 -12.28 -4.29 -4.71
C GLN A 202 -11.49 -5.20 -5.69
N ILE A 203 -10.32 -4.74 -6.17
CA ILE A 203 -9.43 -5.55 -7.02
C ILE A 203 -8.99 -6.81 -6.29
N ARG A 204 -8.56 -6.70 -5.03
CA ARG A 204 -8.16 -7.85 -4.22
C ARG A 204 -9.30 -8.83 -4.07
N ASP A 205 -10.51 -8.36 -3.79
CA ASP A 205 -11.68 -9.20 -3.55
C ASP A 205 -12.10 -9.95 -4.82
N ARG A 206 -12.07 -9.29 -5.99
CA ARG A 206 -12.27 -9.96 -7.29
C ARG A 206 -11.20 -11.00 -7.58
N LEU A 207 -9.92 -10.70 -7.35
CA LEU A 207 -8.83 -11.68 -7.53
C LEU A 207 -8.98 -12.87 -6.57
N ARG A 208 -9.40 -12.61 -5.33
CA ARG A 208 -9.66 -13.66 -4.32
C ARG A 208 -10.86 -14.53 -4.71
N ALA A 209 -11.92 -13.94 -5.25
CA ALA A 209 -13.07 -14.69 -5.77
C ALA A 209 -12.65 -15.62 -6.92
N ALA A 210 -11.80 -15.12 -7.83
CA ALA A 210 -11.21 -15.94 -8.89
C ALA A 210 -10.36 -17.10 -8.34
N ASP A 211 -9.52 -16.85 -7.33
CA ASP A 211 -8.72 -17.88 -6.66
C ASP A 211 -9.62 -18.97 -6.04
N MET A 212 -10.71 -18.57 -5.37
CA MET A 212 -11.69 -19.49 -4.77
C MET A 212 -12.36 -20.37 -5.82
N LEU A 213 -12.81 -19.79 -6.93
CA LEU A 213 -13.43 -20.55 -8.01
C LEU A 213 -12.48 -21.58 -8.62
N VAL A 214 -11.20 -21.23 -8.79
CA VAL A 214 -10.16 -22.16 -9.26
C VAL A 214 -9.93 -23.28 -8.26
N LEU A 215 -9.85 -22.96 -6.96
CA LEU A 215 -9.71 -23.93 -5.87
C LEU A 215 -10.88 -24.92 -5.82
N MET A 216 -12.11 -24.42 -5.90
CA MET A 216 -13.33 -25.24 -5.93
C MET A 216 -13.37 -26.15 -7.18
N ALA A 217 -12.97 -25.62 -8.34
CA ALA A 217 -12.89 -26.41 -9.58
C ALA A 217 -11.86 -27.56 -9.49
N LYS A 218 -10.86 -27.45 -8.60
CA LYS A 218 -9.91 -28.54 -8.29
C LYS A 218 -10.46 -29.56 -7.28
N GLY A 219 -11.70 -29.39 -6.81
CA GLY A 219 -12.38 -30.32 -5.90
C GLY A 219 -11.82 -30.31 -4.48
N LEU A 220 -11.26 -29.18 -4.04
CA LEU A 220 -10.74 -29.03 -2.68
C LEU A 220 -11.89 -28.79 -1.70
N GLU A 221 -11.76 -29.35 -0.50
CA GLU A 221 -12.71 -29.14 0.61
C GLU A 221 -12.50 -27.76 1.23
N ASP A 222 -13.55 -27.20 1.86
CA ASP A 222 -13.56 -25.83 2.40
C ASP A 222 -12.38 -25.55 3.35
N GLU A 223 -11.99 -26.52 4.20
CA GLU A 223 -10.83 -26.37 5.11
C GLU A 223 -9.50 -26.23 4.36
N GLU A 224 -9.33 -26.93 3.24
CA GLU A 224 -8.13 -26.86 2.39
C GLU A 224 -8.13 -25.59 1.54
N ILE A 225 -9.31 -25.15 1.09
CA ILE A 225 -9.51 -23.86 0.42
C ILE A 225 -9.12 -22.74 1.39
N ASP A 226 -9.66 -22.76 2.61
CA ASP A 226 -9.39 -21.78 3.66
C ASP A 226 -7.92 -21.80 4.06
N SER A 227 -7.32 -22.98 4.27
CA SER A 227 -5.88 -23.09 4.55
C SER A 227 -5.03 -22.49 3.44
N ARG A 228 -5.37 -22.76 2.17
CA ARG A 228 -4.64 -22.22 1.02
C ARG A 228 -4.85 -20.72 0.80
N LEU A 229 -5.97 -20.17 1.25
CA LEU A 229 -6.25 -18.74 1.23
C LEU A 229 -5.69 -18.01 2.45
N SER A 230 -5.54 -18.70 3.58
CA SER A 230 -5.11 -18.15 4.87
C SER A 230 -3.75 -18.70 5.30
N LEU A 231 -2.67 -18.03 4.87
CA LEU A 231 -1.33 -18.29 5.44
C LEU A 231 -0.70 -17.00 5.95
N LEU A 232 -1.34 -16.45 7.00
CA LEU A 232 -0.79 -16.06 8.32
C LEU A 232 -1.65 -14.92 8.91
N SER A 233 -2.43 -15.27 9.94
CA SER A 233 -3.12 -14.42 10.92
C SER A 233 -3.86 -13.20 10.38
N GLY A 234 -5.12 -13.39 9.98
CA GLY A 234 -6.03 -12.28 9.71
C GLY A 234 -7.03 -12.57 8.59
N THR A 235 -8.00 -13.44 8.84
CA THR A 235 -9.28 -13.49 8.13
C THR A 235 -10.14 -14.52 8.84
N THR A 236 -11.12 -14.09 9.62
CA THR A 236 -12.18 -14.98 10.10
C THR A 236 -13.21 -15.24 8.99
N ASN A 237 -13.73 -16.46 8.97
CA ASN A 237 -14.62 -17.14 8.01
C ASN A 237 -15.93 -16.42 7.58
N SER A 238 -16.10 -15.11 7.74
CA SER A 238 -17.37 -14.43 7.46
C SER A 238 -17.42 -13.66 6.13
N LEU A 239 -16.35 -13.63 5.33
CA LEU A 239 -16.34 -12.96 4.01
C LEU A 239 -16.58 -13.90 2.82
N SER A 240 -16.47 -15.22 3.01
CA SER A 240 -16.58 -16.22 1.93
C SER A 240 -18.00 -16.31 1.34
N GLU A 241 -19.05 -16.12 2.14
CA GLU A 241 -20.45 -16.17 1.65
C GLU A 241 -20.85 -14.95 0.81
N GLY A 242 -20.24 -13.78 1.04
CA GLY A 242 -20.53 -12.54 0.31
C GLY A 242 -19.89 -12.47 -1.07
N LEU A 243 -18.66 -12.97 -1.20
CA LEU A 243 -17.85 -12.92 -2.43
C LEU A 243 -18.45 -13.74 -3.59
N LEU A 244 -19.30 -14.72 -3.29
CA LEU A 244 -20.03 -15.52 -4.29
C LEU A 244 -21.22 -14.78 -4.92
N ARG A 245 -21.58 -13.58 -4.43
CA ARG A 245 -22.70 -12.77 -4.95
C ARG A 245 -22.26 -11.58 -5.81
N GLU A 246 -20.96 -11.40 -6.03
CA GLU A 246 -20.37 -10.29 -6.79
C GLU A 246 -20.38 -10.55 -8.32
N PRO A 247 -20.29 -9.50 -9.17
CA PRO A 247 -20.56 -9.59 -10.60
C PRO A 247 -19.65 -10.61 -11.31
N GLU A 248 -20.24 -11.36 -12.23
CA GLU A 248 -19.64 -12.48 -12.98
C GLU A 248 -18.13 -12.31 -13.21
N VAL A 249 -17.32 -13.07 -12.46
CA VAL A 249 -15.89 -13.17 -12.67
C VAL A 249 -15.65 -13.71 -14.09
N SER A 250 -14.94 -12.94 -14.94
CA SER A 250 -14.80 -13.29 -16.35
C SER A 250 -14.09 -14.64 -16.55
N ARG A 251 -14.50 -15.41 -17.57
CA ARG A 251 -13.89 -16.71 -17.90
C ARG A 251 -12.40 -16.60 -18.22
N GLU A 252 -12.01 -15.47 -18.81
CA GLU A 252 -10.62 -15.15 -19.09
C GLU A 252 -9.80 -14.94 -17.81
N LEU A 253 -10.33 -14.19 -16.84
CA LEU A 253 -9.72 -14.06 -15.52
C LEU A 253 -9.58 -15.41 -14.84
N LEU A 254 -10.60 -16.27 -14.88
CA LEU A 254 -10.53 -17.62 -14.30
C LEU A 254 -9.43 -18.47 -14.93
N HIS A 255 -9.28 -18.42 -16.26
CA HIS A 255 -8.21 -19.15 -16.95
C HIS A 255 -6.83 -18.61 -16.56
N LYS A 256 -6.66 -17.28 -16.54
CA LYS A 256 -5.41 -16.63 -16.15
C LYS A 256 -5.06 -16.86 -14.68
N SER A 257 -6.04 -16.78 -13.79
CA SER A 257 -5.88 -17.14 -12.38
C SER A 257 -5.48 -18.60 -12.27
N ALA A 258 -6.11 -19.54 -12.99
CA ALA A 258 -5.73 -20.96 -12.97
C ALA A 258 -4.29 -21.23 -13.46
N GLU A 259 -3.81 -20.48 -14.46
CA GLU A 259 -2.41 -20.53 -14.92
C GLU A 259 -1.43 -20.06 -13.83
N VAL A 260 -1.77 -18.98 -13.12
CA VAL A 260 -0.97 -18.43 -12.00
C VAL A 260 -1.08 -19.32 -10.76
N PHE A 261 -2.20 -20.03 -10.59
CA PHE A 261 -2.53 -20.95 -9.50
C PHE A 261 -1.77 -22.29 -9.56
N GLN A 262 -0.55 -22.30 -10.09
CA GLN A 262 0.35 -23.43 -9.84
C GLN A 262 0.62 -23.47 -8.34
N ALA A 263 0.30 -24.61 -7.71
CA ALA A 263 0.29 -24.79 -6.25
C ALA A 263 1.63 -24.45 -5.57
N ASP A 264 2.70 -24.29 -6.34
CA ASP A 264 4.07 -24.01 -5.90
C ASP A 264 4.51 -22.53 -6.05
N GLN A 265 3.61 -21.59 -6.43
CA GLN A 265 3.95 -20.17 -6.51
C GLN A 265 3.61 -19.45 -5.19
N PRO A 266 4.61 -18.98 -4.41
CA PRO A 266 4.41 -18.44 -3.06
C PRO A 266 3.77 -17.04 -3.00
N ASN A 267 3.55 -16.37 -4.15
CA ASN A 267 3.03 -15.01 -4.19
C ASN A 267 1.76 -14.92 -5.06
N ARG A 268 0.60 -15.21 -4.45
CA ARG A 268 -0.71 -15.01 -5.10
C ARG A 268 -0.91 -13.53 -5.44
N LEU A 269 -1.43 -13.25 -6.64
CA LEU A 269 -1.66 -11.88 -7.09
C LEU A 269 -2.57 -11.08 -6.15
N SER A 270 -3.64 -11.72 -5.65
CA SER A 270 -4.57 -11.14 -4.66
C SER A 270 -3.87 -10.62 -3.41
N TRP A 271 -2.75 -11.22 -3.01
CA TRP A 271 -1.97 -10.82 -1.83
C TRP A 271 -1.07 -9.61 -2.06
N THR A 272 -0.77 -9.30 -3.31
CA THR A 272 0.18 -8.23 -3.66
C THR A 272 -0.49 -6.87 -3.76
N ILE A 273 -1.82 -6.84 -3.89
CA ILE A 273 -2.58 -5.60 -4.08
C ILE A 273 -2.73 -4.81 -2.76
N VAL A 274 -3.05 -5.50 -1.66
CA VAL A 274 -3.22 -4.89 -0.33
C VAL A 274 -2.18 -5.45 0.66
N PRO A 275 -1.34 -4.58 1.27
CA PRO A 275 -0.36 -4.98 2.28
C PRO A 275 -1.00 -5.67 3.47
N ILE A 276 -0.29 -6.62 4.09
CA ILE A 276 -0.78 -7.42 5.23
C ILE A 276 -1.39 -6.54 6.33
N ALA A 277 -0.72 -5.44 6.69
CA ALA A 277 -1.17 -4.51 7.72
C ALA A 277 -2.54 -3.86 7.45
N MET A 278 -3.04 -3.90 6.22
CA MET A 278 -4.30 -3.27 5.81
C MET A 278 -5.39 -4.27 5.41
N ARG A 279 -5.08 -5.57 5.25
CA ARG A 279 -6.00 -6.54 4.62
C ARG A 279 -7.36 -6.70 5.32
N ASP A 280 -7.39 -6.63 6.64
CA ASP A 280 -8.61 -6.80 7.44
C ASP A 280 -9.23 -5.48 7.91
N ARG A 281 -8.66 -4.37 7.46
CA ARG A 281 -9.03 -3.03 7.95
C ARG A 281 -9.99 -2.30 7.02
N HIS A 282 -10.47 -2.95 5.96
CA HIS A 282 -11.40 -2.32 5.00
C HIS A 282 -12.65 -1.75 5.68
N SER A 283 -13.17 -2.43 6.71
CA SER A 283 -14.32 -1.96 7.49
C SER A 283 -14.04 -0.74 8.38
N GLU A 284 -12.77 -0.40 8.61
CA GLU A 284 -12.36 0.80 9.35
C GLU A 284 -12.43 2.07 8.49
N ARG A 285 -12.71 1.91 7.19
CA ARG A 285 -12.89 3.03 6.27
C ARG A 285 -13.97 3.96 6.80
N THR A 286 -13.62 5.22 7.00
CA THR A 286 -14.60 6.26 7.32
C THR A 286 -15.35 6.60 6.04
N ASP A 287 -16.62 6.20 5.99
CA ASP A 287 -17.51 6.65 4.92
C ASP A 287 -17.52 8.19 4.90
N ALA A 288 -16.99 8.79 3.85
CA ALA A 288 -17.25 10.19 3.51
C ALA A 288 -18.73 10.41 3.08
N LYS A 289 -19.68 9.62 3.63
CA LYS A 289 -21.12 9.86 3.58
C LYS A 289 -21.56 10.46 4.91
N GLY A 290 -21.35 11.76 5.04
CA GLY A 290 -22.08 12.54 6.02
C GLY A 290 -21.28 13.68 6.62
N ILE A 291 -21.27 14.82 5.93
CA ILE A 291 -21.67 16.11 6.50
C ILE A 291 -22.24 16.94 5.34
N SER A 292 -23.54 17.23 5.41
CA SER A 292 -24.22 18.29 4.67
C SER A 292 -24.70 19.33 5.69
N PRO A 293 -24.91 20.59 5.27
CA PRO A 293 -24.51 21.78 6.01
C PRO A 293 -25.52 22.25 7.05
N VAL A 294 -25.01 22.75 8.18
CA VAL A 294 -25.49 23.96 8.88
C VAL A 294 -24.27 24.65 9.47
#